data_AF-A0A0D2AI38-F1
#
_entry.id   AF-A0A0D2AI38-F1
#
_cell.length_a   1.000
_cell.length_b   1.000
_cell.length_c   1.000
_cell.angle_alpha   90.00
_cell.angle_beta   90.00
_cell.angle_gamma   90.00
#
_symmetry.space_group_name_H-M   'P 1'
#
loop_
_entity.id
_entity.type
_entity.pdbx_description
1 polymer ?
#
loop_
_entity_poly.entity_id
_entity_poly.type
_entity_poly.pdbx_seq_one_letter_code
_entity_poly.pdbx_strand_id
1 'polypeptide(L)'
;MTINSPDNNNDDDDDNHTLLRVNNPFADYVKFLPKEYPLPTFYSQGERDLLVGTSLADALGQKLASLEKEFDGLKAATEHIPWCQRFWWDDITGCLDIGDWKLADAMYRSRALDLPRGASVGMVPVVDMANHASIDHYNARFEVDEGTGSVLLVVQDEKSIEAGEEVTIMYGAGGACEMIFSYGFLEERADSAREMFLSLSIPADDPLRLAKIRFAQQEAAPGVRIYVDGDDKVRWDSTFVWWACVNQEDGLDFRVEQTVDGDMDLKATWKNGDLAAHELRAALLDDDRLRDVFVLRATVMVQQRVEEQGMRLAASEEEYDQVLANDDQIRPWVYKTIGRLRKLELDLLTRAFQTLEQEKLRLLESTVVRAYLRQGADGSEGDYPEDFS
;
A
#
# COMPACT_ATOMS: atom_id res chain seq x y z
N MET A 1 -16.44 -10.13 20.54
CA MET A 1 -15.54 -9.76 21.65
C MET A 1 -16.19 -8.60 22.37
N THR A 2 -16.59 -8.80 23.62
CA THR A 2 -17.14 -7.74 24.47
C THR A 2 -16.01 -6.81 24.88
N ILE A 3 -16.05 -5.59 24.36
CA ILE A 3 -15.20 -4.49 24.78
C ILE A 3 -15.58 -4.18 26.23
N ASN A 4 -14.63 -4.33 27.15
CA ASN A 4 -14.80 -3.93 28.55
C ASN A 4 -14.89 -2.40 28.61
N SER A 5 -16.11 -1.87 28.53
CA SER A 5 -16.39 -0.48 28.90
C SER A 5 -16.61 -0.44 30.41
N PRO A 6 -15.81 0.32 31.19
CA PRO A 6 -16.17 0.56 32.58
C PRO A 6 -17.32 1.57 32.59
N ASP A 7 -18.52 1.08 32.90
CA ASP A 7 -19.66 1.94 33.23
C ASP A 7 -19.30 2.81 34.44
N ASN A 8 -19.41 4.11 34.22
CA ASN A 8 -19.07 5.14 35.18
C ASN A 8 -20.26 5.30 36.15
N ASN A 9 -20.36 4.41 37.14
CA ASN A 9 -21.26 4.57 38.30
C ASN A 9 -20.69 3.80 39.49
N ASN A 10 -19.99 4.51 40.37
CA ASN A 10 -20.23 4.49 41.82
C ASN A 10 -19.26 5.44 42.50
N ASP A 11 -19.84 6.39 43.22
CA ASP A 11 -19.19 7.10 44.32
C ASP A 11 -18.81 6.09 45.42
N ASP A 12 -17.78 6.45 46.17
CA ASP A 12 -17.25 5.87 47.41
C ASP A 12 -16.05 4.90 47.31
N ASP A 13 -14.92 5.43 47.79
CA ASP A 13 -13.79 4.78 48.48
C ASP A 13 -13.11 3.55 47.85
N ASP A 14 -12.02 3.79 47.08
CA ASP A 14 -10.77 3.03 47.31
C ASP A 14 -9.52 3.74 46.73
N ASP A 15 -8.57 4.02 47.60
CA ASP A 15 -7.44 4.95 47.42
C ASP A 15 -6.21 4.26 46.78
N ASN A 16 -6.38 3.34 45.83
CA ASN A 16 -5.26 2.54 45.29
C ASN A 16 -5.22 2.28 43.77
N HIS A 17 -6.09 2.92 42.99
CA HIS A 17 -5.99 2.95 41.53
C HIS A 17 -6.07 4.38 41.01
N THR A 18 -5.03 5.16 41.25
CA THR A 18 -4.80 6.38 40.46
C THR A 18 -4.40 5.95 39.04
N LEU A 19 -5.37 5.51 38.25
CA LEU A 19 -5.26 5.46 36.79
C LEU A 19 -4.69 6.81 36.35
N LEU A 20 -3.64 6.81 35.54
CA LEU A 20 -3.08 8.00 34.92
C LEU A 20 -4.19 8.72 34.12
N ARG A 21 -4.96 9.58 34.79
CA ARG A 21 -5.97 10.41 34.16
C ARG A 21 -5.27 11.63 33.59
N VAL A 22 -4.95 11.54 32.30
CA VAL A 22 -4.44 12.67 31.54
C VAL A 22 -5.60 13.61 31.29
N ASN A 23 -5.63 14.74 32.00
CA ASN A 23 -6.63 15.79 31.81
C ASN A 23 -6.05 16.89 30.92
N ASN A 24 -6.30 16.81 29.62
CA ASN A 24 -5.96 17.87 28.67
C ASN A 24 -6.97 17.88 27.50
N PRO A 25 -7.02 18.95 26.69
CA PRO A 25 -7.97 19.05 25.58
C PRO A 25 -7.90 17.87 24.57
N PHE A 26 -6.74 17.26 24.39
CA PHE A 26 -6.60 16.09 23.51
C PHE A 26 -7.19 14.82 24.12
N ALA A 27 -7.12 14.66 25.45
CA ALA A 27 -7.81 13.58 26.15
C ALA A 27 -9.34 13.71 26.04
N ASP A 28 -9.87 14.93 25.94
CA ASP A 28 -11.28 15.15 25.63
C ASP A 28 -11.60 14.87 24.16
N TYR A 29 -10.77 15.33 23.23
CA TYR A 29 -10.90 15.03 21.79
C TYR A 29 -10.97 13.53 21.50
N VAL A 30 -10.11 12.71 22.13
CA VAL A 30 -10.12 11.25 21.96
C VAL A 30 -11.47 10.63 22.32
N LYS A 31 -12.23 11.23 23.25
CA LYS A 31 -13.57 10.74 23.63
C LYS A 31 -14.62 10.96 22.53
N PHE A 32 -14.38 11.88 21.59
CA PHE A 32 -15.23 12.12 20.43
C PHE A 32 -14.88 11.21 19.25
N LEU A 33 -13.76 10.48 19.31
CA LEU A 33 -13.38 9.55 18.26
C LEU A 33 -14.32 8.32 18.27
N PRO A 34 -14.61 7.74 17.10
CA PRO A 34 -15.35 6.49 16.99
C PRO A 34 -14.73 5.38 17.85
N LYS A 35 -15.59 4.58 18.49
CA LYS A 35 -15.18 3.34 19.18
C LYS A 35 -14.98 2.18 18.21
N GLU A 36 -15.64 2.24 17.06
CA GLU A 36 -15.56 1.22 16.01
C GLU A 36 -15.12 1.89 14.70
N TYR A 37 -14.20 1.23 14.01
CA TYR A 37 -13.68 1.68 12.72
C TYR A 37 -14.02 0.67 11.63
N PRO A 38 -14.55 1.12 10.48
CA PRO A 38 -14.87 0.23 9.36
C PRO A 38 -13.61 -0.21 8.58
N LEU A 39 -12.44 -0.30 9.22
CA LEU A 39 -11.20 -0.62 8.54
C LEU A 39 -11.00 -2.15 8.38
N PRO A 40 -10.34 -2.59 7.29
CA PRO A 40 -10.03 -4.00 7.04
C PRO A 40 -9.23 -4.69 8.16
N THR A 41 -8.46 -3.95 8.96
CA THR A 41 -7.73 -4.50 10.13
C THR A 41 -8.65 -5.07 11.21
N PHE A 42 -9.93 -4.67 11.21
CA PHE A 42 -10.99 -5.18 12.09
C PHE A 42 -11.96 -6.13 11.40
N TYR A 43 -11.68 -6.57 10.18
CA TYR A 43 -12.50 -7.58 9.52
C TYR A 43 -12.37 -8.92 10.26
N SER A 44 -13.51 -9.61 10.40
CA SER A 44 -13.56 -11.00 10.84
C SER A 44 -12.85 -11.91 9.85
N GLN A 45 -12.59 -13.17 10.20
CA GLN A 45 -11.97 -14.09 9.26
C GLN A 45 -12.82 -14.28 8.00
N GLY A 46 -14.14 -14.50 8.14
CA GLY A 46 -15.04 -14.63 7.00
C GLY A 46 -15.09 -13.38 6.11
N GLU A 47 -14.98 -12.19 6.70
CA GLU A 47 -14.89 -10.93 5.94
C GLU A 47 -13.56 -10.78 5.19
N ARG A 48 -12.47 -11.33 5.73
CA ARG A 48 -11.16 -11.36 5.04
C ARG A 48 -11.16 -12.35 3.88
N ASP A 49 -11.90 -13.45 4.01
CA ASP A 49 -12.00 -14.45 2.95
C ASP A 49 -12.68 -13.86 1.68
N LEU A 50 -13.55 -12.86 1.84
CA LEU A 50 -14.10 -12.10 0.71
C LEU A 50 -13.05 -11.35 -0.12
N LEU A 51 -11.90 -11.01 0.48
CA LEU A 51 -10.82 -10.27 -0.17
C LEU A 51 -9.95 -11.14 -1.07
N VAL A 52 -10.09 -12.46 -1.03
CA VAL A 52 -9.23 -13.39 -1.79
C VAL A 52 -9.20 -12.99 -3.27
N GLY A 53 -7.99 -12.76 -3.79
CA GLY A 53 -7.76 -12.35 -5.17
C GLY A 53 -7.81 -10.84 -5.44
N THR A 54 -8.19 -10.02 -4.47
CA THR A 54 -8.07 -8.55 -4.58
C THR A 54 -6.67 -8.07 -4.24
N SER A 55 -6.31 -6.85 -4.65
CA SER A 55 -5.06 -6.21 -4.21
C SER A 55 -5.07 -5.88 -2.71
N LEU A 56 -6.26 -5.67 -2.15
CA LEU A 56 -6.45 -5.38 -0.73
C LEU A 56 -6.09 -6.57 0.19
N ALA A 57 -6.25 -7.82 -0.26
CA ALA A 57 -5.88 -8.98 0.55
C ALA A 57 -4.38 -8.98 0.91
N ASP A 58 -3.52 -8.76 -0.09
CA ASP A 58 -2.08 -8.73 0.10
C ASP A 58 -1.67 -7.53 1.00
N ALA A 59 -2.24 -6.36 0.74
CA ALA A 59 -1.99 -5.15 1.53
C ALA A 59 -2.43 -5.31 3.00
N LEU A 60 -3.59 -5.93 3.24
CA LEU A 60 -4.08 -6.22 4.58
C LEU A 60 -3.18 -7.20 5.33
N GLY A 61 -2.76 -8.29 4.67
CA GLY A 61 -1.86 -9.27 5.25
C GLY A 61 -0.54 -8.62 5.71
N GLN A 62 0.06 -7.79 4.85
CA GLN A 62 1.28 -7.04 5.19
C GLN A 62 1.05 -6.07 6.35
N LYS A 63 -0.08 -5.34 6.36
CA LYS A 63 -0.38 -4.40 7.44
C LYS A 63 -0.57 -5.10 8.79
N LEU A 64 -1.28 -6.23 8.82
CA LEU A 64 -1.48 -6.99 10.07
C LEU A 64 -0.14 -7.49 10.62
N ALA A 65 0.73 -8.05 9.76
CA ALA A 65 2.06 -8.46 10.17
C ALA A 65 2.93 -7.28 10.65
N SER A 66 2.81 -6.11 10.01
CA SER A 66 3.49 -4.89 10.46
C SER A 66 3.01 -4.46 11.84
N LEU A 67 1.70 -4.44 12.09
CA LEU A 67 1.13 -4.06 13.40
C LEU A 67 1.58 -4.98 14.53
N GLU A 68 1.65 -6.29 14.27
CA GLU A 68 2.17 -7.24 15.25
C GLU A 68 3.64 -6.96 15.57
N LYS A 69 4.48 -6.78 14.54
CA LYS A 69 5.90 -6.45 14.72
C LYS A 69 6.11 -5.10 15.43
N GLU A 70 5.31 -4.09 15.09
CA GLU A 70 5.33 -2.77 15.73
C GLU A 70 4.95 -2.87 17.21
N PHE A 71 3.93 -3.66 17.53
CA PHE A 71 3.50 -3.88 18.90
C PHE A 71 4.55 -4.62 19.74
N ASP A 72 5.16 -5.67 19.17
CA ASP A 72 6.29 -6.37 19.81
C ASP A 72 7.48 -5.42 20.03
N GLY A 73 7.76 -4.55 19.05
CA GLY A 73 8.78 -3.51 19.16
C GLY A 73 8.47 -2.49 20.25
N LEU A 74 7.20 -2.05 20.37
CA LEU A 74 6.73 -1.16 21.43
C LEU A 74 6.93 -1.80 22.81
N LYS A 75 6.57 -3.08 22.96
CA LYS A 75 6.78 -3.82 24.20
C LYS A 75 8.26 -3.91 24.56
N ALA A 76 9.10 -4.38 23.64
CA ALA A 76 10.55 -4.49 23.87
C ALA A 76 11.19 -3.13 24.24
N ALA A 77 10.73 -2.05 23.61
CA ALA A 77 11.24 -0.71 23.88
C ALA A 77 10.73 -0.09 25.19
N THR A 78 9.65 -0.60 25.80
CA THR A 78 9.00 0.03 26.96
C THR A 78 8.88 -0.86 28.18
N GLU A 79 9.11 -2.17 28.09
CA GLU A 79 8.94 -3.12 29.20
C GLU A 79 9.84 -2.82 30.42
N HIS A 80 10.97 -2.15 30.19
CA HIS A 80 11.89 -1.73 31.25
C HIS A 80 11.48 -0.43 31.94
N ILE A 81 10.47 0.29 31.42
CA ILE A 81 9.97 1.54 31.99
C ILE A 81 8.96 1.17 33.10
N PRO A 82 9.20 1.55 34.38
CA PRO A 82 8.44 1.02 35.51
C PRO A 82 6.91 1.21 35.42
N TRP A 83 6.44 2.34 34.89
CA TRP A 83 5.00 2.59 34.76
C TRP A 83 4.39 1.80 33.59
N CYS A 84 5.10 1.62 32.47
CA CYS A 84 4.65 0.77 31.36
C CYS A 84 4.56 -0.69 31.83
N GLN A 85 5.56 -1.16 32.56
CA GLN A 85 5.55 -2.51 33.13
C GLN A 85 4.29 -2.72 33.97
N ARG A 86 4.00 -1.81 34.91
CA ARG A 86 2.84 -1.93 35.81
C ARG A 86 1.49 -1.82 35.09
N PHE A 87 1.33 -0.88 34.16
CA PHE A 87 0.00 -0.54 33.63
C PHE A 87 -0.28 -1.11 32.24
N TRP A 88 0.74 -1.44 31.44
CA TRP A 88 0.56 -1.97 30.09
C TRP A 88 0.88 -3.46 30.02
N TRP A 89 1.98 -3.89 30.64
CA TRP A 89 2.58 -5.19 30.35
C TRP A 89 2.47 -6.24 31.46
N ASP A 90 2.05 -5.86 32.67
CA ASP A 90 1.89 -6.77 33.80
C ASP A 90 0.78 -7.80 33.56
N ASP A 91 1.00 -9.06 33.95
CA ASP A 91 0.06 -10.15 33.66
C ASP A 91 -1.30 -10.00 34.37
N ILE A 92 -1.36 -9.23 35.46
CA ILE A 92 -2.57 -9.04 36.27
C ILE A 92 -3.19 -7.65 36.04
N THR A 93 -2.34 -6.63 35.96
CA THR A 93 -2.73 -5.21 35.94
C THR A 93 -2.54 -4.53 34.58
N GLY A 94 -1.85 -5.18 33.65
CA GLY A 94 -1.65 -4.70 32.29
C GLY A 94 -2.96 -4.67 31.51
N CYS A 95 -3.19 -3.56 30.82
CA CYS A 95 -4.43 -3.33 30.06
C CYS A 95 -4.23 -3.06 28.58
N LEU A 96 -2.99 -3.13 28.06
CA LEU A 96 -2.69 -2.81 26.67
C LEU A 96 -2.53 -4.09 25.85
N ASP A 97 -3.36 -4.25 24.82
CA ASP A 97 -3.29 -5.37 23.89
C ASP A 97 -3.11 -4.96 22.42
N ILE A 98 -2.96 -5.95 21.54
CA ILE A 98 -2.81 -5.72 20.09
C ILE A 98 -4.05 -5.07 19.46
N GLY A 99 -5.23 -5.27 20.06
CA GLY A 99 -6.47 -4.60 19.66
C GLY A 99 -6.41 -3.09 19.92
N ASP A 100 -5.86 -2.68 21.07
CA ASP A 100 -5.63 -1.26 21.37
C ASP A 100 -4.63 -0.63 20.40
N TRP A 101 -3.55 -1.34 20.04
CA TRP A 101 -2.59 -0.87 19.04
C TRP A 101 -3.23 -0.72 17.65
N LYS A 102 -4.05 -1.70 17.24
CA LYS A 102 -4.85 -1.62 16.01
C LYS A 102 -5.81 -0.44 16.03
N LEU A 103 -6.42 -0.14 17.18
CA LEU A 103 -7.33 1.00 17.35
C LEU A 103 -6.57 2.33 17.22
N ALA A 104 -5.40 2.45 17.85
CA ALA A 104 -4.56 3.64 17.71
C ALA A 104 -4.12 3.88 16.26
N ASP A 105 -3.68 2.83 15.56
CA ASP A 105 -3.33 2.90 14.13
C ASP A 105 -4.54 3.28 13.27
N ALA A 106 -5.72 2.73 13.55
CA ALA A 106 -6.95 3.06 12.82
C ALA A 106 -7.39 4.50 13.04
N MET A 107 -7.37 4.98 14.28
CA MET A 107 -7.61 6.38 14.64
C MET A 107 -6.69 7.30 13.87
N TYR A 108 -5.38 7.01 13.90
CA TYR A 108 -4.38 7.82 13.22
C TYR A 108 -4.57 7.80 11.70
N ARG A 109 -4.60 6.61 11.07
CA ARG A 109 -4.64 6.49 9.61
C ARG A 109 -5.88 7.11 8.98
N SER A 110 -7.03 6.95 9.62
CA SER A 110 -8.29 7.44 9.06
C SER A 110 -8.51 8.95 9.22
N ARG A 111 -7.68 9.64 10.03
CA ARG A 111 -7.91 11.04 10.46
C ARG A 111 -6.70 11.96 10.36
N ALA A 112 -5.49 11.40 10.31
CA ALA A 112 -4.28 12.19 10.19
C ALA A 112 -4.25 12.88 8.82
N LEU A 113 -3.95 14.18 8.83
CA LEU A 113 -3.88 15.04 7.66
C LEU A 113 -2.41 15.42 7.44
N ASP A 114 -1.98 15.46 6.18
CA ASP A 114 -0.74 16.13 5.82
C ASP A 114 -0.99 17.64 5.79
N LEU A 115 -0.42 18.36 6.76
CA LEU A 115 -0.69 19.78 6.92
C LEU A 115 0.24 20.59 5.99
N PRO A 116 -0.31 21.56 5.24
CA PRO A 116 0.46 22.33 4.27
C PRO A 116 1.56 23.16 4.96
N ARG A 117 2.56 23.56 4.16
CA ARG A 117 3.63 24.50 4.55
C ARG A 117 4.52 24.01 5.70
N GLY A 118 4.75 22.70 5.80
CA GLY A 118 5.73 22.13 6.73
C GLY A 118 5.23 21.93 8.16
N ALA A 119 3.91 22.09 8.39
CA ALA A 119 3.27 21.80 9.67
C ALA A 119 3.19 20.28 10.00
N SER A 120 3.74 19.42 9.13
CA SER A 120 3.84 17.96 9.27
C SER A 120 2.48 17.25 9.36
N VAL A 121 2.49 15.95 9.67
CA VAL A 121 1.28 15.15 9.75
C VAL A 121 0.64 15.28 11.13
N GLY A 122 -0.67 15.50 11.19
CA GLY A 122 -1.38 15.62 12.46
C GLY A 122 -2.89 15.34 12.37
N MET A 123 -3.47 14.95 13.50
CA MET A 123 -4.93 14.87 13.66
C MET A 123 -5.44 16.23 14.14
N VAL A 124 -6.36 16.82 13.38
CA VAL A 124 -6.87 18.16 13.66
C VAL A 124 -8.34 18.07 14.07
N PRO A 125 -8.66 18.24 15.36
CA PRO A 125 -10.05 18.21 15.84
C PRO A 125 -10.94 19.14 15.03
N VAL A 126 -12.20 18.75 14.83
CA VAL A 126 -13.20 19.42 13.97
C VAL A 126 -12.95 19.21 12.48
N VAL A 127 -11.73 19.43 11.99
CA VAL A 127 -11.41 19.22 10.56
C VAL A 127 -11.51 17.74 10.20
N ASP A 128 -10.99 16.87 11.04
CA ASP A 128 -11.01 15.42 10.88
C ASP A 128 -12.41 14.77 11.07
N MET A 129 -13.43 15.58 11.35
CA MET A 129 -14.83 15.15 11.40
C MET A 129 -15.58 15.43 10.09
N ALA A 130 -15.00 16.22 9.19
CA ALA A 130 -15.59 16.49 7.88
C ALA A 130 -15.42 15.27 6.97
N ASN A 131 -16.52 14.77 6.41
CA ASN A 131 -16.51 13.60 5.54
C ASN A 131 -15.87 13.90 4.18
N HIS A 132 -15.46 12.82 3.51
CA HIS A 132 -14.94 12.89 2.15
C HIS A 132 -16.03 13.18 1.12
N ALA A 133 -15.70 14.02 0.13
CA ALA A 133 -16.38 14.06 -1.16
C ALA A 133 -15.37 14.15 -2.31
N SER A 134 -15.77 13.67 -3.50
CA SER A 134 -14.95 13.74 -4.73
C SER A 134 -14.63 15.17 -5.13
N ILE A 135 -13.66 15.30 -6.05
CA ILE A 135 -13.14 16.58 -6.57
C ILE A 135 -14.20 17.55 -7.07
N ASP A 136 -15.29 17.05 -7.63
CA ASP A 136 -16.36 17.92 -8.14
C ASP A 136 -17.38 18.29 -7.06
N HIS A 137 -17.37 17.62 -5.90
CA HIS A 137 -18.43 17.68 -4.90
C HIS A 137 -18.01 18.26 -3.55
N TYR A 138 -16.74 18.16 -3.15
CA TYR A 138 -16.29 18.71 -1.87
C TYR A 138 -16.50 20.22 -1.79
N ASN A 139 -16.95 20.74 -0.65
CA ASN A 139 -17.35 22.15 -0.51
C ASN A 139 -16.47 22.96 0.45
N ALA A 140 -15.52 22.32 1.13
CA ALA A 140 -14.56 22.96 2.01
C ALA A 140 -13.14 22.40 1.85
N ARG A 141 -12.15 23.17 2.28
CA ARG A 141 -10.73 22.78 2.34
C ARG A 141 -10.16 23.23 3.67
N PHE A 142 -9.03 22.66 4.07
CA PHE A 142 -8.27 23.18 5.20
C PHE A 142 -7.03 23.94 4.73
N GLU A 143 -6.69 25.00 5.45
CA GLU A 143 -5.51 25.82 5.23
C GLU A 143 -4.78 26.06 6.56
N VAL A 144 -3.49 26.38 6.50
CA VAL A 144 -2.72 26.79 7.67
C VAL A 144 -2.51 28.30 7.60
N ASP A 145 -3.00 29.01 8.62
CA ASP A 145 -2.77 30.45 8.76
C ASP A 145 -1.31 30.70 9.15
N GLU A 146 -0.56 31.45 8.34
CA GLU A 146 0.87 31.69 8.57
C GLU A 146 1.16 32.57 9.79
N GLY A 147 0.23 33.48 10.14
CA GLY A 147 0.43 34.41 11.25
C GLY A 147 0.32 33.72 12.60
N THR A 148 -0.58 32.73 12.72
CA THR A 148 -0.91 32.05 13.98
C THR A 148 -0.48 30.59 14.02
N GLY A 149 -0.22 29.97 12.86
CA GLY A 149 -0.01 28.53 12.72
C GLY A 149 -1.30 27.70 12.89
N SER A 150 -2.46 28.34 12.93
CA SER A 150 -3.74 27.65 13.14
C SER A 150 -4.24 26.95 11.87
N VAL A 151 -4.85 25.78 12.02
CA VAL A 151 -5.53 25.10 10.91
C VAL A 151 -6.96 25.63 10.81
N LEU A 152 -7.34 26.11 9.63
CA LEU A 152 -8.63 26.71 9.33
C LEU A 152 -9.40 25.82 8.36
N LEU A 153 -10.66 25.49 8.68
CA LEU A 153 -11.60 24.89 7.73
C LEU A 153 -12.34 26.02 7.01
N VAL A 154 -12.12 26.14 5.71
CA VAL A 154 -12.62 27.23 4.88
C VAL A 154 -13.44 26.70 3.71
N VAL A 155 -14.48 27.44 3.33
CA VAL A 155 -15.31 27.10 2.16
C VAL A 155 -14.45 27.16 0.89
N GLN A 156 -14.70 26.27 -0.06
CA GLN A 156 -14.03 26.32 -1.36
C GLN A 156 -14.35 27.65 -2.07
N ASP A 157 -13.39 28.17 -2.82
CA ASP A 157 -13.63 29.35 -3.65
C ASP A 157 -14.81 29.07 -4.59
N GLU A 158 -15.66 30.08 -4.80
CA GLU A 158 -16.87 29.99 -5.65
C GLU A 158 -17.98 29.04 -5.15
N LYS A 159 -17.82 28.44 -3.95
CA LYS A 159 -18.89 27.66 -3.30
C LYS A 159 -19.51 28.42 -2.13
N SER A 160 -20.76 28.07 -1.83
CA SER A 160 -21.48 28.46 -0.61
C SER A 160 -22.05 27.20 0.03
N ILE A 161 -22.05 27.14 1.36
CA ILE A 161 -22.62 26.02 2.12
C ILE A 161 -23.89 26.54 2.79
N GLU A 162 -25.04 25.96 2.42
CA GLU A 162 -26.32 26.38 2.96
C GLU A 162 -26.55 25.83 4.39
N ALA A 163 -27.45 26.48 5.13
CA ALA A 163 -27.81 26.00 6.46
C ALA A 163 -28.44 24.60 6.38
N GLY A 164 -27.80 23.62 7.03
CA GLY A 164 -28.22 22.22 7.00
C GLY A 164 -27.53 21.37 5.94
N GLU A 165 -26.67 21.95 5.11
CA GLU A 165 -25.79 21.22 4.19
C GLU A 165 -24.57 20.67 4.93
N GLU A 166 -24.12 19.48 4.54
CA GLU A 166 -22.92 18.84 5.10
C GLU A 166 -21.65 19.54 4.61
N VAL A 167 -20.70 19.78 5.52
CA VAL A 167 -19.36 20.26 5.17
C VAL A 167 -18.48 19.07 4.84
N THR A 168 -17.93 19.04 3.62
CA THR A 168 -17.12 17.94 3.10
C THR A 168 -15.78 18.43 2.57
N ILE A 169 -14.75 17.59 2.73
CA ILE A 169 -13.38 17.84 2.26
C ILE A 169 -12.92 16.73 1.32
N MET A 170 -11.82 16.97 0.60
CA MET A 170 -11.14 15.91 -0.16
C MET A 170 -10.03 15.30 0.69
N TYR A 171 -10.10 14.00 0.97
CA TYR A 171 -9.03 13.28 1.70
C TYR A 171 -7.81 13.01 0.81
N GLY A 172 -8.02 12.85 -0.49
CA GLY A 172 -7.00 12.60 -1.50
C GLY A 172 -7.62 12.07 -2.79
N ALA A 173 -6.77 11.77 -3.78
CA ALA A 173 -7.18 11.21 -5.07
C ALA A 173 -6.89 9.69 -5.18
N GLY A 174 -6.80 9.00 -4.03
CA GLY A 174 -6.42 7.59 -3.94
C GLY A 174 -7.34 6.63 -4.70
N GLY A 175 -6.82 5.44 -5.01
CA GLY A 175 -7.57 4.36 -5.65
C GLY A 175 -8.60 3.70 -4.74
N ALA A 176 -9.49 2.90 -5.33
CA ALA A 176 -10.55 2.18 -4.60
C ALA A 176 -10.01 1.30 -3.46
N CYS A 177 -8.88 0.62 -3.69
CA CYS A 177 -8.20 -0.18 -2.66
C CYS A 177 -7.72 0.70 -1.50
N GLU A 178 -7.09 1.85 -1.80
CA GLU A 178 -6.61 2.79 -0.78
C GLU A 178 -7.75 3.37 0.04
N MET A 179 -8.87 3.73 -0.59
CA MET A 179 -10.03 4.27 0.13
C MET A 179 -10.54 3.28 1.19
N ILE A 180 -10.66 2.01 0.82
CA ILE A 180 -11.11 0.96 1.75
C ILE A 180 -10.02 0.68 2.79
N PHE A 181 -8.75 0.62 2.38
CA PHE A 181 -7.62 0.32 3.27
C PHE A 181 -7.38 1.39 4.33
N SER A 182 -7.53 2.67 3.97
CA SER A 182 -7.20 3.81 4.82
C SER A 182 -8.40 4.39 5.54
N TYR A 183 -9.59 4.33 4.94
CA TYR A 183 -10.80 4.97 5.47
C TYR A 183 -11.98 4.03 5.67
N GLY A 184 -11.92 2.80 5.16
CA GLY A 184 -12.94 1.77 5.43
C GLY A 184 -14.22 1.93 4.61
N PHE A 185 -14.19 2.75 3.56
CA PHE A 185 -15.32 2.92 2.65
C PHE A 185 -14.83 3.06 1.21
N LEU A 186 -15.78 2.89 0.28
CA LEU A 186 -15.58 3.19 -1.13
C LEU A 186 -16.60 4.26 -1.53
N GLU A 187 -16.16 5.30 -2.25
CA GLU A 187 -17.07 6.35 -2.70
C GLU A 187 -18.26 5.75 -3.47
N GLU A 188 -19.48 6.20 -3.17
CA GLU A 188 -20.70 5.65 -3.77
C GLU A 188 -20.69 5.76 -5.31
N ARG A 189 -20.08 6.83 -5.83
CA ARG A 189 -20.00 7.11 -7.27
C ARG A 189 -18.71 6.61 -7.93
N ALA A 190 -17.84 5.91 -7.22
CA ALA A 190 -16.65 5.33 -7.82
C ALA A 190 -17.04 4.35 -8.94
N ASP A 191 -16.62 4.67 -10.16
CA ASP A 191 -16.82 3.93 -11.40
C ASP A 191 -15.52 3.28 -11.92
N SER A 192 -14.39 3.61 -11.31
CA SER A 192 -13.07 3.10 -11.61
C SER A 192 -12.31 2.76 -10.33
N ALA A 193 -11.44 1.75 -10.39
CA ALA A 193 -10.46 1.51 -9.32
C ALA A 193 -9.47 2.68 -9.20
N ARG A 194 -9.32 3.48 -10.27
CA ARG A 194 -8.33 4.54 -10.52
C ARG A 194 -6.90 4.04 -10.53
N GLU A 195 -6.52 3.24 -9.55
CA GLU A 195 -5.23 2.61 -9.44
C GLU A 195 -5.24 1.36 -8.56
N MET A 196 -4.22 0.54 -8.74
CA MET A 196 -3.90 -0.59 -7.87
C MET A 196 -2.39 -0.82 -7.83
N PHE A 197 -1.90 -1.39 -6.73
CA PHE A 197 -0.51 -1.79 -6.59
C PHE A 197 -0.41 -3.31 -6.56
N LEU A 198 0.44 -3.88 -7.40
CA LEU A 198 0.71 -5.30 -7.49
C LEU A 198 2.15 -5.59 -7.06
N SER A 199 2.31 -6.49 -6.10
CA SER A 199 3.62 -6.97 -5.67
C SER A 199 4.39 -7.63 -6.82
N LEU A 200 5.68 -7.36 -6.94
CA LEU A 200 6.57 -8.02 -7.89
C LEU A 200 7.64 -8.80 -7.15
N SER A 201 8.17 -9.83 -7.80
CA SER A 201 9.28 -10.62 -7.27
C SER A 201 10.37 -10.80 -8.33
N ILE A 202 11.59 -10.98 -7.84
CA ILE A 202 12.73 -11.36 -8.68
C ILE A 202 12.80 -12.89 -8.71
N PRO A 203 12.95 -13.52 -9.90
CA PRO A 203 13.02 -14.97 -10.05
C PRO A 203 14.00 -15.63 -9.07
N ALA A 204 13.65 -16.82 -8.59
CA ALA A 204 14.41 -17.50 -7.54
C ALA A 204 15.79 -17.99 -8.00
N ASP A 205 15.94 -18.23 -9.29
CA ASP A 205 17.12 -18.68 -10.01
C ASP A 205 18.04 -17.53 -10.46
N ASP A 206 17.64 -16.27 -10.26
CA ASP A 206 18.47 -15.11 -10.55
C ASP A 206 19.70 -15.06 -9.60
N PRO A 207 20.93 -15.13 -10.12
CA PRO A 207 22.14 -15.16 -9.29
C PRO A 207 22.36 -13.86 -8.50
N LEU A 208 21.78 -12.74 -8.96
CA LEU A 208 21.90 -11.43 -8.33
C LEU A 208 20.69 -11.08 -7.45
N ARG A 209 19.75 -12.02 -7.26
CA ARG A 209 18.45 -11.79 -6.60
C ARG A 209 18.54 -11.01 -5.29
N LEU A 210 19.35 -11.48 -4.34
CA LEU A 210 19.45 -10.86 -3.01
C LEU A 210 20.00 -9.43 -3.07
N ALA A 211 20.99 -9.21 -3.94
CA ALA A 211 21.60 -7.91 -4.14
C ALA A 211 20.60 -6.92 -4.76
N LYS A 212 19.88 -7.34 -5.80
CA LYS A 212 18.82 -6.55 -6.44
C LYS A 212 17.69 -6.19 -5.48
N ILE A 213 17.19 -7.14 -4.68
CA ILE A 213 16.14 -6.88 -3.69
C ILE A 213 16.62 -5.81 -2.69
N ARG A 214 17.82 -5.97 -2.14
CA ARG A 214 18.38 -5.04 -1.14
C ARG A 214 18.57 -3.63 -1.70
N PHE A 215 18.97 -3.51 -2.96
CA PHE A 215 19.11 -2.21 -3.63
C PHE A 215 17.76 -1.58 -3.97
N ALA A 216 16.86 -2.34 -4.59
CA ALA A 216 15.56 -1.81 -5.03
C ALA A 216 14.68 -1.36 -3.85
N GLN A 217 14.77 -2.04 -2.70
CA GLN A 217 14.04 -1.68 -1.48
C GLN A 217 14.45 -0.34 -0.85
N GLN A 218 15.56 0.27 -1.28
CA GLN A 218 15.97 1.59 -0.81
C GLN A 218 15.11 2.71 -1.38
N GLU A 219 14.46 2.49 -2.53
CA GLU A 219 13.76 3.55 -3.27
C GLU A 219 12.25 3.46 -3.14
N ALA A 220 11.71 2.25 -3.26
CA ALA A 220 10.27 2.04 -3.29
C ALA A 220 9.89 0.62 -2.87
N ALA A 221 8.60 0.43 -2.63
CA ALA A 221 8.01 -0.88 -2.40
C ALA A 221 8.20 -1.81 -3.63
N PRO A 222 8.43 -3.11 -3.41
CA PRO A 222 8.70 -4.07 -4.49
C PRO A 222 7.42 -4.42 -5.25
N GLY A 223 7.13 -3.65 -6.30
CA GLY A 223 5.92 -3.86 -7.10
C GLY A 223 5.75 -2.88 -8.25
N VAL A 224 4.55 -2.91 -8.82
CA VAL A 224 4.12 -2.07 -9.93
C VAL A 224 2.79 -1.41 -9.59
N ARG A 225 2.70 -0.11 -9.84
CA ARG A 225 1.45 0.63 -9.80
C ARG A 225 0.82 0.60 -11.19
N ILE A 226 -0.42 0.13 -11.27
CA ILE A 226 -1.27 0.24 -12.45
C ILE A 226 -2.28 1.34 -12.18
N TYR A 227 -2.46 2.30 -13.09
CA TYR A 227 -3.35 3.44 -12.87
C TYR A 227 -3.99 3.95 -14.16
N VAL A 228 -5.07 4.70 -14.02
CA VAL A 228 -5.76 5.39 -15.11
C VAL A 228 -5.33 6.86 -15.10
N ASP A 229 -4.78 7.35 -16.21
CA ASP A 229 -4.37 8.75 -16.37
C ASP A 229 -5.57 9.68 -16.67
N GLY A 230 -5.31 10.99 -16.76
CA GLY A 230 -6.35 11.99 -17.02
C GLY A 230 -7.05 11.87 -18.38
N ASP A 231 -6.51 11.08 -19.31
CA ASP A 231 -7.10 10.78 -20.62
C ASP A 231 -7.89 9.45 -20.61
N ASP A 232 -8.15 8.87 -19.43
CA ASP A 232 -8.75 7.53 -19.28
C ASP A 232 -7.91 6.40 -19.90
N LYS A 233 -6.58 6.55 -19.94
CA LYS A 233 -5.66 5.50 -20.42
C LYS A 233 -5.03 4.77 -19.26
N VAL A 234 -4.96 3.45 -19.37
CA VAL A 234 -4.24 2.64 -18.39
C VAL A 234 -2.74 2.79 -18.60
N ARG A 235 -2.03 3.06 -17.51
CA ARG A 235 -0.59 3.24 -17.41
C ARG A 235 -0.05 2.37 -16.29
N TRP A 236 1.25 2.16 -16.31
CA TRP A 236 1.96 1.51 -15.23
C TRP A 236 3.27 2.23 -14.92
N ASP A 237 3.70 2.17 -13.66
CA ASP A 237 5.01 2.66 -13.22
C ASP A 237 5.58 1.75 -12.14
N SER A 238 6.89 1.54 -12.18
CA SER A 238 7.62 0.69 -11.24
C SER A 238 9.09 1.04 -11.30
N THR A 239 9.72 1.25 -10.14
CA THR A 239 11.19 1.26 -10.03
C THR A 239 11.75 -0.15 -9.91
N PHE A 240 10.99 -1.06 -9.29
CA PHE A 240 11.39 -2.43 -9.00
C PHE A 240 11.51 -3.33 -10.26
N VAL A 241 10.64 -3.16 -11.25
CA VAL A 241 10.65 -4.03 -12.45
C VAL A 241 11.96 -3.94 -13.22
N TRP A 242 12.61 -2.77 -13.22
CA TRP A 242 13.87 -2.55 -13.92
C TRP A 242 15.01 -3.35 -13.29
N TRP A 243 15.01 -3.50 -11.96
CA TRP A 243 15.91 -4.41 -11.27
C TRP A 243 15.59 -5.87 -11.58
N ALA A 244 14.30 -6.20 -11.65
CA ALA A 244 13.83 -7.56 -11.87
C ALA A 244 14.10 -8.07 -13.30
N CYS A 245 14.14 -7.21 -14.31
CA CYS A 245 14.22 -7.60 -15.72
C CYS A 245 15.63 -7.56 -16.36
N VAL A 246 16.64 -7.09 -15.62
CA VAL A 246 18.03 -6.91 -16.09
C VAL A 246 18.93 -7.96 -15.49
N ASN A 247 19.71 -8.67 -16.28
CA ASN A 247 20.55 -9.76 -15.81
C ASN A 247 22.04 -9.38 -15.77
N GLN A 248 22.88 -10.29 -15.29
CA GLN A 248 24.33 -10.07 -15.23
C GLN A 248 24.93 -9.92 -16.63
N GLU A 249 24.47 -10.71 -17.60
CA GLU A 249 24.93 -10.64 -18.99
C GLU A 249 24.60 -9.31 -19.69
N ASP A 250 23.65 -8.54 -19.18
CA ASP A 250 23.31 -7.23 -19.71
C ASP A 250 24.30 -6.14 -19.24
N GLY A 251 25.10 -6.44 -18.21
CA GLY A 251 26.12 -5.57 -17.64
C GLY A 251 25.81 -5.09 -16.22
N LEU A 252 24.78 -5.61 -15.55
CA LEU A 252 24.54 -5.36 -14.13
C LEU A 252 25.43 -6.26 -13.29
N ASP A 253 26.17 -5.69 -12.34
CA ASP A 253 27.00 -6.46 -11.41
C ASP A 253 27.04 -5.80 -10.03
N PHE A 254 27.39 -6.56 -9.00
CA PHE A 254 27.49 -6.07 -7.63
C PHE A 254 28.85 -6.39 -7.03
N ARG A 255 29.45 -5.41 -6.35
CA ARG A 255 30.74 -5.55 -5.68
C ARG A 255 30.61 -5.18 -4.23
N VAL A 256 31.34 -5.87 -3.36
CA VAL A 256 31.42 -5.52 -1.95
C VAL A 256 32.72 -4.77 -1.72
N GLU A 257 32.61 -3.55 -1.23
CA GLU A 257 33.75 -2.70 -0.89
C GLU A 257 33.81 -2.47 0.61
N GLN A 258 35.03 -2.41 1.16
CA GLN A 258 35.23 -2.07 2.55
C GLN A 258 35.32 -0.55 2.69
N THR A 259 34.45 0.02 3.52
CA THR A 259 34.45 1.43 3.89
C THR A 259 35.65 1.77 4.77
N VAL A 260 35.93 3.07 4.94
CA VAL A 260 37.06 3.58 5.73
C VAL A 260 36.95 3.19 7.21
N ASP A 261 35.73 2.96 7.70
CA ASP A 261 35.44 2.55 9.08
C ASP A 261 35.46 1.03 9.27
N GLY A 262 35.72 0.28 8.19
CA GLY A 262 35.83 -1.19 8.20
C GLY A 262 34.52 -1.92 7.87
N ASP A 263 33.40 -1.20 7.73
CA ASP A 263 32.11 -1.77 7.33
C ASP A 263 32.12 -2.20 5.86
N MET A 264 31.35 -3.24 5.53
CA MET A 264 31.22 -3.74 4.16
C MET A 264 29.99 -3.12 3.49
N ASP A 265 30.19 -2.43 2.39
CA ASP A 265 29.12 -1.82 1.60
C ASP A 265 28.96 -2.51 0.24
N LEU A 266 27.72 -2.74 -0.16
CA LEU A 266 27.40 -3.35 -1.44
C LEU A 266 27.23 -2.21 -2.45
N LYS A 267 27.95 -2.25 -3.57
CA LYS A 267 27.83 -1.30 -4.68
C LYS A 267 27.31 -1.99 -5.93
N ALA A 268 26.36 -1.35 -6.60
CA ALA A 268 25.89 -1.76 -7.91
C ALA A 268 26.75 -1.12 -9.00
N THR A 269 26.96 -1.83 -10.10
CA THR A 269 27.67 -1.31 -11.29
C THR A 269 26.87 -1.63 -12.54
N TRP A 270 26.89 -0.70 -13.50
CA TRP A 270 26.32 -0.87 -14.83
C TRP A 270 27.41 -0.71 -15.89
N LYS A 271 27.67 -1.78 -16.65
CA LYS A 271 28.68 -1.82 -17.72
C LYS A 271 30.06 -1.28 -17.27
N ASN A 272 30.47 -1.67 -16.06
CA ASN A 272 31.70 -1.28 -15.37
C ASN A 272 31.75 0.15 -14.78
N GLY A 273 30.68 0.93 -14.88
CA GLY A 273 30.53 2.19 -14.14
C GLY A 273 29.77 1.98 -12.83
N ASP A 274 30.06 2.79 -11.81
CA ASP A 274 29.27 2.81 -10.57
C ASP A 274 27.83 3.23 -10.89
N LEU A 275 26.87 2.62 -10.19
CA LEU A 275 25.44 2.85 -10.40
C LEU A 275 24.75 3.11 -9.06
N ALA A 276 24.16 4.31 -8.91
CA ALA A 276 23.23 4.57 -7.81
C ALA A 276 21.87 3.93 -8.10
N ALA A 277 21.11 3.61 -7.05
CA ALA A 277 19.85 2.87 -7.21
C ALA A 277 18.86 3.55 -8.20
N HIS A 278 18.77 4.88 -8.15
CA HIS A 278 17.80 5.66 -8.92
C HIS A 278 18.19 5.84 -10.38
N GLU A 279 19.47 5.58 -10.69
CA GLU A 279 20.04 5.79 -12.02
C GLU A 279 19.74 4.63 -12.96
N LEU A 280 19.40 3.44 -12.44
CA LEU A 280 19.22 2.24 -13.27
C LEU A 280 18.19 2.48 -14.37
N ARG A 281 17.04 3.07 -14.05
CA ARG A 281 15.99 3.33 -15.05
C ARG A 281 16.51 4.22 -16.18
N ALA A 282 17.20 5.31 -15.85
CA ALA A 282 17.76 6.23 -16.86
C ALA A 282 18.83 5.52 -17.69
N ALA A 283 19.73 4.78 -17.04
CA ALA A 283 20.79 4.02 -17.71
C ALA A 283 20.25 3.00 -18.74
N LEU A 284 19.08 2.40 -18.47
CA LEU A 284 18.43 1.46 -19.38
C LEU A 284 17.64 2.14 -20.50
N LEU A 285 16.96 3.26 -20.19
CA LEU A 285 15.96 3.85 -21.08
C LEU A 285 16.50 4.98 -21.97
N ASP A 286 17.54 5.68 -21.52
CA ASP A 286 18.06 6.86 -22.20
C ASP A 286 19.40 6.56 -22.91
N ASP A 287 20.25 5.74 -22.29
CA ASP A 287 21.64 5.56 -22.73
C ASP A 287 21.93 4.21 -23.40
N ASP A 288 21.02 3.23 -23.31
CA ASP A 288 21.29 1.86 -23.76
C ASP A 288 20.79 1.54 -25.18
N ARG A 289 21.67 0.90 -25.97
CA ARG A 289 21.32 0.35 -27.28
C ARG A 289 20.28 -0.78 -27.21
N LEU A 290 20.16 -1.46 -26.06
CA LEU A 290 19.20 -2.55 -25.82
C LEU A 290 17.92 -2.06 -25.14
N ARG A 291 17.69 -0.75 -25.07
CA ARG A 291 16.48 -0.12 -24.50
C ARG A 291 15.19 -0.90 -24.78
N ASP A 292 14.89 -1.16 -26.05
CA ASP A 292 13.62 -1.81 -26.42
C ASP A 292 13.52 -3.27 -25.93
N VAL A 293 14.65 -3.95 -25.71
CA VAL A 293 14.69 -5.28 -25.08
C VAL A 293 14.34 -5.18 -23.60
N PHE A 294 14.90 -4.21 -22.88
CA PHE A 294 14.57 -3.99 -21.47
C PHE A 294 13.11 -3.58 -21.26
N VAL A 295 12.60 -2.67 -22.10
CA VAL A 295 11.19 -2.28 -22.09
C VAL A 295 10.29 -3.50 -22.37
N LEU A 296 10.66 -4.35 -23.33
CA LEU A 296 9.91 -5.58 -23.63
C LEU A 296 9.90 -6.54 -22.43
N ARG A 297 11.06 -6.81 -21.81
CA ARG A 297 11.12 -7.69 -20.64
C ARG A 297 10.29 -7.16 -19.47
N ALA A 298 10.42 -5.87 -19.16
CA ALA A 298 9.61 -5.23 -18.11
C ALA A 298 8.11 -5.32 -18.43
N THR A 299 7.71 -5.04 -19.67
CA THR A 299 6.32 -5.13 -20.13
C THR A 299 5.77 -6.55 -19.95
N VAL A 300 6.52 -7.57 -20.35
CA VAL A 300 6.12 -8.98 -20.19
C VAL A 300 6.00 -9.38 -18.73
N MET A 301 6.92 -8.95 -17.86
CA MET A 301 6.84 -9.23 -16.42
C MET A 301 5.61 -8.57 -15.77
N VAL A 302 5.32 -7.31 -16.11
CA VAL A 302 4.12 -6.62 -15.61
C VAL A 302 2.86 -7.28 -16.16
N GLN A 303 2.85 -7.65 -17.45
CA GLN A 303 1.72 -8.35 -18.08
C GLN A 303 1.41 -9.66 -17.37
N GLN A 304 2.44 -10.50 -17.15
CA GLN A 304 2.27 -11.77 -16.45
C GLN A 304 1.71 -11.54 -15.05
N ARG A 305 2.23 -10.55 -14.31
CA ARG A 305 1.73 -10.26 -12.96
C ARG A 305 0.28 -9.78 -12.94
N VAL A 306 -0.13 -8.98 -13.93
CA VAL A 306 -1.53 -8.53 -14.12
C VAL A 306 -2.43 -9.72 -14.44
N GLU A 307 -1.99 -10.61 -15.32
CA GLU A 307 -2.72 -11.83 -15.68
C GLU A 307 -2.91 -12.75 -14.46
N GLU A 308 -1.83 -13.02 -13.71
CA GLU A 308 -1.88 -13.82 -12.49
C GLU A 308 -2.85 -13.22 -11.44
N GLN A 309 -2.87 -11.90 -11.28
CA GLN A 309 -3.84 -11.25 -10.39
C GLN A 309 -5.26 -11.47 -10.89
N GLY A 310 -5.51 -11.22 -12.19
CA GLY A 310 -6.83 -11.35 -12.79
C GLY A 310 -7.37 -12.78 -12.69
N MET A 311 -6.51 -13.78 -12.93
CA MET A 311 -6.87 -15.19 -12.75
C MET A 311 -7.20 -15.51 -11.29
N ARG A 312 -6.41 -15.03 -10.33
CA ARG A 312 -6.68 -15.25 -8.90
C ARG A 312 -8.00 -14.62 -8.48
N LEU A 313 -8.30 -13.41 -8.94
CA LEU A 313 -9.55 -12.72 -8.64
C LEU A 313 -10.74 -13.45 -9.26
N ALA A 314 -10.66 -13.82 -10.54
CA ALA A 314 -11.71 -14.55 -11.24
C ALA A 314 -11.98 -15.92 -10.63
N ALA A 315 -10.94 -16.63 -10.18
CA ALA A 315 -11.06 -17.94 -9.57
C ALA A 315 -11.81 -17.91 -8.22
N SER A 316 -11.79 -16.78 -7.50
CA SER A 316 -12.47 -16.63 -6.20
C SER A 316 -13.87 -16.01 -6.29
N GLU A 317 -14.36 -15.67 -7.50
CA GLU A 317 -15.70 -15.07 -7.67
C GLU A 317 -16.82 -16.03 -7.24
N GLU A 318 -16.71 -17.31 -7.59
CA GLU A 318 -17.74 -18.30 -7.22
C GLU A 318 -17.84 -18.46 -5.69
N GLU A 319 -16.70 -18.49 -5.00
CA GLU A 319 -16.66 -18.55 -3.54
C GLU A 319 -17.29 -17.29 -2.93
N TYR A 320 -16.93 -16.11 -3.44
CA TYR A 320 -17.50 -14.82 -2.99
C TYR A 320 -19.04 -14.78 -3.11
N ASP A 321 -19.59 -15.23 -4.24
CA ASP A 321 -21.04 -15.24 -4.48
C ASP A 321 -21.79 -16.21 -3.54
N GLN A 322 -21.16 -17.31 -3.15
CA GLN A 322 -21.74 -18.32 -2.27
C GLN A 322 -21.77 -17.89 -0.79
N VAL A 323 -20.98 -16.90 -0.39
CA VAL A 323 -20.86 -16.49 1.02
C VAL A 323 -22.17 -15.93 1.59
N LEU A 324 -22.91 -15.14 0.81
CA LEU A 324 -24.19 -14.54 1.24
C LEU A 324 -25.25 -15.56 1.64
N ALA A 325 -25.15 -16.79 1.15
CA ALA A 325 -26.09 -17.86 1.45
C ALA A 325 -25.81 -18.56 2.80
N ASN A 326 -24.61 -18.39 3.36
CA ASN A 326 -24.06 -19.34 4.34
C ASN A 326 -23.49 -18.71 5.62
N ASP A 327 -23.30 -17.39 5.70
CA ASP A 327 -22.65 -16.76 6.85
C ASP A 327 -23.35 -15.47 7.35
N ASP A 328 -24.09 -15.59 8.46
CA ASP A 328 -24.76 -14.48 9.15
C ASP A 328 -23.77 -13.53 9.88
N GLN A 329 -22.48 -13.88 9.98
CA GLN A 329 -21.48 -13.08 10.70
C GLN A 329 -20.82 -11.99 9.84
N ILE A 330 -21.07 -11.98 8.53
CA ILE A 330 -20.50 -11.01 7.62
C ILE A 330 -21.37 -9.76 7.57
N ARG A 331 -20.76 -8.61 7.81
CA ARG A 331 -21.49 -7.34 7.77
C ARG A 331 -21.93 -7.05 6.33
N PRO A 332 -23.23 -6.77 6.07
CA PRO A 332 -23.73 -6.57 4.70
C PRO A 332 -23.03 -5.45 3.93
N TRP A 333 -22.62 -4.39 4.63
CA TRP A 333 -21.89 -3.28 4.02
C TRP A 333 -20.46 -3.69 3.62
N VAL A 334 -19.79 -4.58 4.38
CA VAL A 334 -18.46 -5.11 4.04
C VAL A 334 -18.58 -5.93 2.77
N TYR A 335 -19.55 -6.85 2.71
CA TYR A 335 -19.84 -7.65 1.52
C TYR A 335 -20.02 -6.76 0.29
N LYS A 336 -20.90 -5.75 0.36
CA LYS A 336 -21.18 -4.82 -0.74
C LYS A 336 -19.95 -4.02 -1.16
N THR A 337 -19.18 -3.50 -0.21
CA THR A 337 -17.98 -2.71 -0.47
C THR A 337 -16.90 -3.56 -1.16
N ILE A 338 -16.66 -4.77 -0.68
CA ILE A 338 -15.70 -5.69 -1.28
C ILE A 338 -16.15 -6.12 -2.68
N GLY A 339 -17.43 -6.44 -2.88
CA GLY A 339 -17.94 -6.78 -4.22
C GLY A 339 -17.75 -5.67 -5.24
N ARG A 340 -17.94 -4.41 -4.82
CA ARG A 340 -17.62 -3.26 -5.66
C ARG A 340 -16.13 -3.18 -5.97
N LEU A 341 -15.27 -3.36 -4.97
CA LEU A 341 -13.81 -3.39 -5.19
C LEU A 341 -13.41 -4.45 -6.21
N ARG A 342 -13.88 -5.69 -6.05
CA ARG A 342 -13.60 -6.82 -6.95
C ARG A 342 -13.96 -6.48 -8.39
N LYS A 343 -15.14 -5.91 -8.62
CA LYS A 343 -15.58 -5.47 -9.96
C LYS A 343 -14.66 -4.39 -10.54
N LEU A 344 -14.32 -3.37 -9.76
CA LEU A 344 -13.48 -2.26 -10.21
C LEU A 344 -12.04 -2.72 -10.51
N GLU A 345 -11.48 -3.60 -9.69
CA GLU A 345 -10.13 -4.16 -9.93
C GLU A 345 -10.12 -5.08 -11.15
N LEU A 346 -11.14 -5.92 -11.34
CA LEU A 346 -11.21 -6.80 -12.51
C LEU A 346 -11.27 -6.01 -13.82
N ASP A 347 -12.02 -4.90 -13.86
CA ASP A 347 -12.05 -4.00 -15.02
C ASP A 347 -10.66 -3.40 -15.29
N LEU A 348 -10.00 -2.87 -14.26
CA LEU A 348 -8.66 -2.29 -14.39
C LEU A 348 -7.63 -3.32 -14.86
N LEU A 349 -7.65 -4.53 -14.29
CA LEU A 349 -6.76 -5.64 -14.69
C LEU A 349 -6.98 -6.04 -16.16
N THR A 350 -8.24 -6.10 -16.59
CA THR A 350 -8.60 -6.45 -17.98
C THR A 350 -8.06 -5.39 -18.96
N ARG A 351 -8.29 -4.10 -18.66
CA ARG A 351 -7.80 -2.98 -19.48
C ARG A 351 -6.27 -2.91 -19.48
N ALA A 352 -5.64 -3.17 -18.33
CA ALA A 352 -4.18 -3.21 -18.20
C ALA A 352 -3.58 -4.32 -19.05
N PHE A 353 -4.13 -5.54 -19.00
CA PHE A 353 -3.67 -6.67 -19.80
C PHE A 353 -3.73 -6.37 -21.31
N GLN A 354 -4.85 -5.79 -21.77
CA GLN A 354 -5.02 -5.39 -23.18
C GLN A 354 -4.00 -4.33 -23.60
N THR A 355 -3.74 -3.35 -22.74
CA THR A 355 -2.77 -2.28 -23.01
C THR A 355 -1.34 -2.83 -23.10
N LEU A 356 -0.97 -3.71 -22.17
CA LEU A 356 0.34 -4.37 -22.14
C LEU A 356 0.52 -5.31 -23.33
N GLU A 357 -0.53 -5.99 -23.79
CA GLU A 357 -0.47 -6.84 -24.99
C GLU A 357 -0.16 -6.03 -26.24
N GLN A 358 -0.82 -4.88 -26.41
CA GLN A 358 -0.56 -3.98 -27.53
C GLN A 358 0.86 -3.43 -27.49
N GLU A 359 1.36 -3.04 -26.30
CA GLU A 359 2.72 -2.58 -26.12
C GLU A 359 3.75 -3.67 -26.43
N LYS A 360 3.53 -4.89 -25.95
CA LYS A 360 4.36 -6.07 -26.26
C LYS A 360 4.44 -6.32 -27.76
N LEU A 361 3.31 -6.35 -28.46
CA LEU A 361 3.27 -6.57 -29.91
C LEU A 361 4.04 -5.48 -30.67
N ARG A 362 3.87 -4.21 -30.28
CA ARG A 362 4.63 -3.08 -30.85
C ARG A 362 6.14 -3.23 -30.63
N LEU A 363 6.57 -3.67 -29.45
CA LEU A 363 7.99 -3.86 -29.13
C LEU A 363 8.61 -5.03 -29.91
N LEU A 364 7.84 -6.09 -30.17
CA LEU A 364 8.28 -7.21 -31.03
C LEU A 364 8.52 -6.80 -32.49
N GLU A 365 7.99 -5.66 -32.92
CA GLU A 365 8.28 -5.07 -34.24
C GLU A 365 9.59 -4.27 -34.27
N SER A 366 10.14 -3.89 -33.11
CA SER A 366 11.39 -3.15 -33.01
C SER A 366 12.54 -3.90 -33.68
N THR A 367 13.34 -3.17 -34.46
CA THR A 367 14.55 -3.70 -35.10
C THR A 367 15.56 -4.18 -34.06
N VAL A 368 15.65 -3.51 -32.91
CA VAL A 368 16.54 -3.87 -31.81
C VAL A 368 16.14 -5.22 -31.22
N VAL A 369 14.85 -5.39 -30.90
CA VAL A 369 14.30 -6.63 -30.34
C VAL A 369 14.47 -7.79 -31.33
N ARG A 370 14.12 -7.59 -32.61
CA ARG A 370 14.25 -8.63 -33.65
C ARG A 370 15.71 -9.04 -33.85
N ALA A 371 16.65 -8.11 -33.81
CA ALA A 371 18.08 -8.42 -33.92
C ALA A 371 18.57 -9.22 -32.70
N TYR A 372 18.15 -8.82 -31.48
CA TYR A 372 18.51 -9.49 -30.24
C TYR A 372 18.00 -10.95 -30.21
N LEU A 373 16.73 -11.17 -30.55
CA LEU A 373 16.13 -12.51 -30.55
C LEU A 373 16.78 -13.45 -31.58
N ARG A 374 17.23 -12.93 -32.74
CA ARG A 374 17.95 -13.72 -33.74
C ARG A 374 19.32 -14.18 -33.23
N GLN A 375 20.05 -13.29 -32.57
CA GLN A 375 21.36 -13.63 -31.98
C GLN A 375 21.24 -14.69 -30.88
N GLY A 376 20.16 -14.65 -30.09
CA GLY A 376 19.87 -15.69 -29.09
C GLY A 376 19.51 -17.05 -29.71
N ALA A 377 18.84 -17.07 -30.87
CA ALA A 377 18.52 -18.31 -31.57
C ALA A 377 19.78 -18.98 -32.17
N ASP A 378 20.66 -18.19 -32.80
CA ASP A 378 21.91 -18.70 -33.40
C ASP A 378 22.94 -19.19 -32.34
N GLY A 379 22.83 -18.72 -31.10
CA GLY A 379 23.69 -19.14 -29.97
C GLY A 379 23.26 -20.45 -29.28
N SER A 380 22.15 -21.07 -29.71
CA SER A 380 21.59 -22.29 -29.10
C SER A 380 21.83 -23.59 -29.89
N GLU A 381 22.56 -23.54 -31.01
CA GLU A 381 23.08 -24.74 -31.72
C GLU A 381 24.39 -25.26 -31.09
N GLY A 382 24.40 -25.42 -29.76
CA GLY A 382 25.52 -26.00 -29.02
C GLY A 382 25.27 -27.45 -28.61
N ASP A 383 25.70 -28.39 -29.46
CA ASP A 383 26.10 -29.76 -29.16
C ASP A 383 25.22 -30.53 -28.13
N TYR A 384 24.13 -31.14 -28.62
CA TYR A 384 23.59 -32.32 -27.92
C TYR A 384 24.60 -33.45 -28.09
N PRO A 385 25.19 -34.01 -27.02
CA PRO A 385 25.93 -35.25 -27.14
C PRO A 385 24.92 -36.34 -27.52
N GLU A 386 25.07 -36.90 -28.72
CA GLU A 386 24.58 -38.25 -28.99
C GLU A 386 25.29 -39.22 -28.05
N ASP A 387 24.72 -39.47 -26.87
CA ASP A 387 24.84 -40.76 -26.20
C ASP A 387 23.73 -40.92 -25.16
N PHE A 388 22.79 -41.82 -25.43
CA PHE A 388 22.45 -42.95 -24.57
C PHE A 388 21.26 -43.68 -25.19
N SER A 389 21.60 -44.73 -25.92
CA SER A 389 20.80 -45.94 -26.13
C SER A 389 20.31 -46.56 -24.83
#